data_AF-A0A978TJA2-F1
#
_entry.id   AF-A0A978TJA2-F1
#
_cell.length_a   1.000
_cell.length_b   1.000
_cell.length_c   1.000
_cell.angle_alpha   90.00
_cell.angle_beta   90.00
_cell.angle_gamma   90.00
#
_symmetry.space_group_name_H-M   'P 1'
#
loop_
_entity.id
_entity.type
_entity.pdbx_description
1 polymer ?
#
loop_
_entity_poly.entity_id
_entity_poly.type
_entity_poly.pdbx_seq_one_letter_code
_entity_poly.pdbx_strand_id
1 'polypeptide(L)'
;STAVETLKQRSGQGSIAHTWDGNTGYIPPAQYQRRLQSVVNRINHLAREQEQAIAEIRQIHLEWVGTEPTWHAEAASGIPAVYAHQLALPQAAWDGQGNLILGQKPLPLVQPEQEARELAVKLRRRYSKTSGSRGRFMRGLFQELRALAHEPQGWLIYLWNWSNRWLGLGPAAQPETKLQKPPVASPSLSRLDALLWGTAGVIARLALNYLLQAIPSLWTLVVVGITAATAYALYRALLAPQPNLAVASRLLLVLGGLFVGGRIWG
;
A
#
# COMPACT_ATOMS: atom_id res chain seq x y z
N SER A 1 43.90 4.09 9.79
CA SER A 1 44.83 2.94 9.72
C SER A 1 44.63 1.94 10.87
N THR A 2 44.30 2.39 12.08
CA THR A 2 44.19 1.58 13.31
C THR A 2 43.06 0.52 13.34
N ALA A 3 41.98 0.70 12.58
CA ALA A 3 40.87 -0.27 12.53
C ALA A 3 41.23 -1.57 11.77
N VAL A 4 42.11 -1.47 10.76
CA VAL A 4 42.54 -2.63 9.97
C VAL A 4 43.55 -3.47 10.76
N GLU A 5 44.45 -2.83 11.52
CA GLU A 5 45.39 -3.54 12.40
C GLU A 5 44.68 -4.27 13.55
N THR A 6 43.66 -3.67 14.14
CA THR A 6 42.86 -4.32 15.19
C THR A 6 42.03 -5.49 14.67
N LEU A 7 41.55 -5.45 13.42
CA LEU A 7 40.92 -6.60 12.76
C LEU A 7 41.93 -7.70 12.41
N LYS A 8 43.12 -7.34 11.92
CA LYS A 8 44.19 -8.29 11.57
C LYS A 8 44.76 -8.99 12.80
N GLN A 9 44.87 -8.27 13.92
CA GLN A 9 45.31 -8.81 15.21
C GLN A 9 44.24 -9.71 15.84
N ARG A 10 42.94 -9.38 15.72
CA ARG A 10 41.83 -10.27 16.14
C ARG A 10 41.70 -11.52 15.27
N SER A 11 41.95 -11.44 13.96
CA SER A 11 41.93 -12.63 13.10
C SER A 11 43.10 -13.59 13.38
N GLY A 12 44.25 -13.06 13.84
CA GLY A 12 45.42 -13.87 14.19
C GLY A 12 45.33 -14.54 15.56
N GLN A 13 44.75 -13.88 16.57
CA GLN A 13 44.69 -14.39 17.95
C GLN A 13 43.61 -15.45 18.22
N GLY A 14 42.67 -15.65 17.31
CA GLY A 14 41.63 -16.69 17.41
C GLY A 14 42.00 -18.02 16.73
N SER A 15 43.12 -18.07 16.01
CA SER A 15 43.66 -19.32 15.49
C SER A 15 44.29 -20.07 16.66
N ILE A 16 43.45 -20.82 17.37
CA ILE A 16 43.90 -21.94 18.20
C ILE A 16 44.59 -22.87 17.21
N ALA A 17 45.89 -22.67 17.04
CA ALA A 17 46.78 -23.68 16.50
C ALA A 17 46.70 -24.85 17.49
N HIS A 18 45.68 -25.69 17.32
CA HIS A 18 45.68 -27.03 17.86
C HIS A 18 46.84 -27.71 17.15
N THR A 19 48.03 -27.60 17.73
CA THR A 19 49.12 -28.52 17.51
C THR A 19 48.51 -29.90 17.71
N TRP A 20 48.34 -30.60 16.61
CA TRP A 20 47.75 -31.93 16.56
C TRP A 20 48.80 -32.86 17.18
N ASP A 21 48.82 -32.89 18.51
CA ASP A 21 49.68 -33.78 19.27
C ASP A 21 49.27 -35.21 18.89
N GLY A 22 50.18 -35.98 18.32
CA GLY A 22 49.93 -37.23 17.57
C GLY A 22 49.38 -38.38 18.41
N ASN A 23 48.91 -38.11 19.62
CA ASN A 23 48.20 -39.05 20.46
C ASN A 23 46.72 -39.07 20.04
N THR A 24 46.41 -39.84 18.99
CA THR A 24 45.05 -40.09 18.50
C THR A 24 44.30 -40.98 19.49
N GLY A 25 44.07 -40.47 20.71
CA GLY A 25 43.08 -41.05 21.61
C GLY A 25 41.75 -41.08 20.87
N TYR A 26 41.07 -42.23 20.93
CA TYR A 26 39.74 -42.38 20.36
C TYR A 26 38.81 -41.31 20.94
N ILE A 27 38.55 -40.25 20.17
CA ILE A 27 37.59 -39.22 20.54
C ILE A 27 36.20 -39.81 20.22
N PRO A 28 35.30 -39.94 21.22
CA PRO A 28 33.98 -40.49 20.98
C PRO A 28 33.22 -39.66 19.92
N PRO A 29 32.46 -40.29 19.02
CA PRO A 29 31.75 -39.61 17.93
C PRO A 29 30.82 -38.47 18.43
N ALA A 30 30.26 -38.62 19.63
CA ALA A 30 29.44 -37.59 20.28
C ALA A 30 30.22 -36.27 20.58
N GLN A 31 31.52 -36.34 20.86
CA GLN A 31 32.33 -35.13 21.10
C GLN A 31 32.60 -34.37 19.80
N TYR A 32 32.81 -35.08 18.68
CA TYR A 32 32.95 -34.46 17.36
C TYR A 32 31.69 -33.72 16.93
N GLN A 33 30.51 -34.32 17.14
CA GLN A 33 29.23 -33.67 16.83
C GLN A 33 29.04 -32.36 17.62
N ARG A 34 29.35 -32.37 18.93
CA ARG A 34 29.28 -31.16 19.76
C ARG A 34 30.24 -30.07 19.28
N ARG A 35 31.45 -30.44 18.87
CA ARG A 35 32.44 -29.51 18.33
C ARG A 35 32.01 -28.93 16.98
N LEU A 36 31.45 -29.74 16.09
CA LEU A 36 30.91 -29.25 14.82
C LEU A 36 29.74 -28.30 15.06
N GLN A 37 28.83 -28.63 15.98
CA GLN A 37 27.70 -27.78 16.33
C GLN A 37 28.15 -26.43 16.89
N SER A 38 29.20 -26.39 17.73
CA SER A 38 29.73 -25.12 18.24
C SER A 38 30.36 -24.26 17.14
N VAL A 39 31.07 -24.87 16.18
CA VAL A 39 31.63 -24.17 15.02
C VAL A 39 30.52 -23.62 14.12
N VAL A 40 29.48 -24.40 13.85
CA VAL A 40 28.31 -23.97 13.07
C VAL A 40 27.61 -22.78 13.73
N ASN A 41 27.39 -22.85 15.05
CA ASN A 41 26.80 -21.76 15.81
C ASN A 41 27.66 -20.50 15.76
N ARG A 42 28.99 -20.65 15.80
CA ARG A 42 29.94 -19.53 15.66
C ARG A 42 29.89 -18.90 14.27
N ILE A 43 29.82 -19.71 13.21
CA ILE A 43 29.67 -19.21 11.82
C ILE A 43 28.36 -18.41 11.70
N ASN A 44 27.26 -18.96 12.21
CA ASN A 44 25.96 -18.30 12.17
C ASN A 44 25.89 -17.04 13.06
N HIS A 45 26.71 -16.95 14.11
CA HIS A 45 26.86 -15.74 14.91
C HIS A 45 27.59 -14.65 14.12
N LEU A 46 28.77 -14.97 13.56
CA LEU A 46 29.57 -14.05 12.75
C LEU A 46 28.80 -13.55 11.52
N ALA A 47 28.01 -14.43 10.88
CA ALA A 47 27.17 -14.05 9.75
C ALA A 47 26.11 -13.01 10.14
N ARG A 48 25.52 -13.12 11.33
CA ARG A 48 24.55 -12.13 11.86
C ARG A 48 25.23 -10.80 12.19
N GLU A 49 26.42 -10.82 12.77
CA GLU A 49 27.19 -9.60 13.03
C GLU A 49 27.56 -8.88 11.72
N GLN A 50 27.96 -9.63 10.69
CA GLN A 50 28.22 -9.09 9.36
C GLN A 50 26.96 -8.48 8.72
N GLU A 51 25.82 -9.16 8.83
CA GLU A 51 24.53 -8.67 8.34
C GLU A 51 24.14 -7.33 9.01
N GLN A 52 24.33 -7.24 10.33
CA GLN A 52 24.06 -6.01 11.08
C GLN A 52 25.00 -4.87 10.66
N ALA A 53 26.30 -5.13 10.52
CA ALA A 53 27.26 -4.11 10.07
C ALA A 53 26.95 -3.62 8.64
N ILE A 54 26.54 -4.51 7.74
CA ILE A 54 26.12 -4.13 6.37
C ILE A 54 24.84 -3.27 6.42
N ALA A 55 23.90 -3.60 7.30
CA ALA A 55 22.68 -2.81 7.48
C ALA A 55 22.98 -1.39 7.99
N GLU A 56 23.93 -1.25 8.92
CA GLU A 56 24.38 0.04 9.45
C GLU A 56 25.06 0.90 8.38
N ILE A 57 25.99 0.31 7.60
CA ILE A 57 26.63 1.00 6.46
C ILE A 57 25.57 1.50 5.47
N ARG A 58 24.51 0.73 5.24
CA ARG A 58 23.41 1.14 4.35
C ARG A 58 22.63 2.32 4.92
N GLN A 59 22.31 2.30 6.22
CA GLN A 59 21.59 3.40 6.85
C GLN A 59 22.38 4.70 6.74
N ILE A 60 23.69 4.65 7.01
CA ILE A 60 24.60 5.79 6.86
C ILE A 60 24.62 6.27 5.40
N HIS A 61 24.70 5.35 4.44
CA HIS A 61 24.68 5.71 3.02
C HIS A 61 23.36 6.40 2.60
N LEU A 62 22.21 5.91 3.06
CA LEU A 62 20.90 6.51 2.75
C LEU A 62 20.75 7.90 3.38
N GLU A 63 21.23 8.08 4.61
CA GLU A 63 21.23 9.37 5.29
C GLU A 63 22.14 10.37 4.56
N TRP A 64 23.30 9.92 4.11
CA TRP A 64 24.25 10.72 3.35
C TRP A 64 23.70 11.12 1.96
N VAL A 65 23.10 10.18 1.22
CA VAL A 65 22.44 10.48 -0.07
C VAL A 65 21.23 11.40 0.10
N GLY A 66 20.50 11.30 1.22
CA GLY A 66 19.34 12.17 1.50
C GLY A 66 19.70 13.60 1.89
N THR A 67 20.95 13.84 2.31
CA THR A 67 21.42 15.16 2.78
C THR A 67 22.26 15.91 1.76
N GLU A 68 22.82 15.25 0.74
CA GLU A 68 23.52 15.96 -0.34
C GLU A 68 22.52 16.69 -1.26
N PRO A 69 22.59 18.03 -1.38
CA PRO A 69 21.86 18.74 -2.41
C PRO A 69 22.39 18.29 -3.78
N THR A 70 21.47 17.99 -4.70
CA THR A 70 21.68 17.39 -6.04
C THR A 70 22.61 18.17 -7.00
N TRP A 71 23.34 19.18 -6.53
CA TRP A 71 24.07 20.15 -7.33
C TRP A 71 25.56 19.79 -7.58
N HIS A 72 26.08 18.69 -6.99
CA HIS A 72 27.49 18.28 -7.16
C HIS A 72 27.67 16.83 -7.65
N ALA A 73 26.88 16.40 -8.64
CA ALA A 73 26.99 15.06 -9.22
C ALA A 73 28.35 14.76 -9.90
N GLU A 74 29.17 15.76 -10.25
CA GLU A 74 30.47 15.57 -10.91
C GLU A 74 31.66 15.44 -9.95
N ALA A 75 31.51 15.78 -8.65
CA ALA A 75 32.63 15.74 -7.69
C ALA A 75 32.75 14.42 -6.88
N ALA A 76 31.76 13.52 -6.99
CA ALA A 76 31.69 12.28 -6.19
C ALA A 76 32.57 11.12 -6.72
N SER A 77 33.71 11.41 -7.38
CA SER A 77 34.59 10.39 -7.97
C SER A 77 35.48 9.62 -6.97
N GLY A 78 35.34 9.89 -5.66
CA GLY A 78 36.16 9.26 -4.61
C GLY A 78 35.45 8.23 -3.75
N ILE A 79 34.15 7.96 -3.97
CA ILE A 79 33.39 7.09 -3.07
C ILE A 79 33.43 5.66 -3.59
N PRO A 80 33.93 4.69 -2.79
CA PRO A 80 33.99 3.30 -3.23
C PRO A 80 32.57 2.80 -3.49
N ALA A 81 32.29 2.42 -4.74
CA ALA A 81 31.04 1.80 -5.12
C ALA A 81 30.89 0.48 -4.34
N VAL A 82 30.01 0.45 -3.35
CA VAL A 82 29.69 -0.78 -2.64
C VAL A 82 28.83 -1.63 -3.58
N TYR A 83 29.43 -2.65 -4.20
CA TYR A 83 28.72 -3.60 -5.07
C TYR A 83 27.87 -4.56 -4.23
N ALA A 84 26.77 -4.04 -3.69
CA ALA A 84 25.82 -4.76 -2.84
C ALA A 84 25.25 -6.05 -3.49
N HIS A 85 25.29 -6.15 -4.81
CA HIS A 85 24.81 -7.30 -5.57
C HIS A 85 25.76 -8.51 -5.56
N GLN A 86 27.01 -8.34 -5.08
CA GLN A 86 28.02 -9.42 -5.03
C GLN A 86 28.24 -9.96 -3.61
N LEU A 87 27.55 -9.41 -2.61
CA LEU A 87 27.68 -9.83 -1.23
C LEU A 87 26.82 -11.08 -0.96
N ALA A 88 27.49 -12.20 -0.68
CA ALA A 88 26.86 -13.42 -0.22
C ALA A 88 27.30 -13.71 1.22
N LEU A 89 26.34 -14.04 2.10
CA LEU A 89 26.66 -14.44 3.47
C LEU A 89 26.90 -15.94 3.53
N PRO A 90 27.98 -16.41 4.18
CA PRO A 90 28.15 -17.83 4.45
C PRO A 90 27.08 -18.30 5.42
N GLN A 91 26.40 -19.39 5.09
CA GLN A 91 25.41 -20.03 5.95
C GLN A 91 25.75 -21.50 6.13
N ALA A 92 25.79 -21.97 7.37
CA ALA A 92 25.99 -23.37 7.70
C ALA A 92 24.67 -23.98 8.18
N ALA A 93 24.21 -25.04 7.53
CA ALA A 93 23.00 -25.77 7.90
C ALA A 93 23.26 -27.28 7.86
N TRP A 94 22.61 -28.01 8.76
CA TRP A 94 22.55 -29.46 8.67
C TRP A 94 21.46 -29.85 7.68
N ASP A 95 21.75 -30.80 6.79
CA ASP A 95 20.69 -31.42 5.99
C ASP A 95 19.87 -32.41 6.84
N GLY A 96 18.72 -32.82 6.33
CA GLY A 96 17.87 -33.82 6.99
C GLY A 96 18.52 -35.21 7.11
N GLN A 97 19.72 -35.41 6.56
CA GLN A 97 20.50 -36.65 6.59
C GLN A 97 21.66 -36.58 7.59
N GLY A 98 21.85 -35.45 8.28
CA GLY A 98 22.92 -35.26 9.26
C GLY A 98 24.27 -34.87 8.67
N ASN A 99 24.34 -34.43 7.41
CA ASN A 99 25.54 -33.84 6.82
C ASN A 99 25.53 -32.31 7.03
N LEU A 100 26.71 -31.74 7.18
CA LEU A 100 26.89 -30.29 7.27
C LEU A 100 27.04 -29.69 5.88
N ILE A 101 26.10 -28.85 5.46
CA ILE A 101 26.17 -28.12 4.20
C ILE A 101 26.54 -26.66 4.46
N LEU A 102 27.60 -26.20 3.81
CA LEU A 102 28.00 -24.79 3.75
C LEU A 102 27.41 -24.19 2.47
N GLY A 103 26.41 -23.34 2.63
CA GLY A 103 25.76 -22.61 1.56
C GLY A 103 26.16 -21.13 1.55
N GLN A 104 25.87 -20.47 0.43
CA GLN A 104 25.90 -19.01 0.32
C GLN A 104 24.46 -18.51 0.25
N LYS A 105 24.06 -17.68 1.21
CA LYS A 105 22.76 -17.02 1.19
C LYS A 105 22.92 -15.65 0.53
N PRO A 106 22.23 -15.35 -0.59
CA PRO A 106 22.22 -14.01 -1.13
C PRO A 106 21.62 -13.07 -0.07
N LEU A 107 22.32 -11.99 0.26
CA LEU A 107 21.76 -10.98 1.15
C LEU A 107 20.48 -10.44 0.51
N PRO A 108 19.34 -10.41 1.23
CA PRO A 108 18.09 -9.82 0.73
C PRO A 108 18.20 -8.28 0.74
N LEU A 109 19.25 -7.72 0.15
CA LEU A 109 19.45 -6.28 0.01
C LEU A 109 18.42 -5.68 -0.97
N VAL A 110 17.89 -6.51 -1.88
CA VAL A 110 17.10 -6.08 -3.02
C VAL A 110 15.58 -6.26 -2.86
N GLN A 111 15.09 -6.96 -1.82
CA GLN A 111 13.66 -7.28 -1.70
C GLN A 111 12.73 -6.05 -1.63
N PRO A 112 12.92 -5.03 -0.77
CA PRO A 112 11.97 -3.93 -0.69
C PRO A 112 11.99 -3.04 -1.95
N GLU A 113 13.15 -2.88 -2.60
CA GLU A 113 13.27 -2.10 -3.83
C GLU A 113 12.77 -2.87 -5.05
N GLN A 114 13.01 -4.18 -5.14
CA GLN A 114 12.41 -5.04 -6.17
C GLN A 114 10.90 -5.13 -5.99
N GLU A 115 10.41 -5.32 -4.76
CA GLU A 115 8.98 -5.32 -4.47
C GLU A 115 8.34 -3.98 -4.80
N ALA A 116 8.98 -2.86 -4.43
CA ALA A 116 8.49 -1.52 -4.79
C ALA A 116 8.51 -1.30 -6.31
N ARG A 117 9.55 -1.74 -7.03
CA ARG A 117 9.62 -1.67 -8.50
C ARG A 117 8.57 -2.56 -9.15
N GLU A 118 8.40 -3.79 -8.68
CA GLU A 118 7.36 -4.69 -9.16
C GLU A 118 5.97 -4.12 -8.91
N LEU A 119 5.74 -3.54 -7.73
CA LEU A 119 4.47 -2.94 -7.34
C LEU A 119 4.20 -1.69 -8.17
N ALA A 120 5.21 -0.84 -8.40
CA ALA A 120 5.11 0.31 -9.30
C ALA A 120 4.82 -0.12 -10.75
N VAL A 121 5.45 -1.19 -11.25
CA VAL A 121 5.17 -1.75 -12.58
C VAL A 121 3.76 -2.35 -12.65
N LYS A 122 3.32 -3.06 -11.61
CA LYS A 122 1.96 -3.63 -11.49
C LYS A 122 0.91 -2.51 -11.45
N LEU A 123 1.13 -1.45 -10.67
CA LEU A 123 0.26 -0.27 -10.64
C LEU A 123 0.26 0.43 -12.00
N ARG A 124 1.42 0.68 -12.59
CA ARG A 124 1.52 1.29 -13.93
C ARG A 124 0.76 0.48 -14.97
N ARG A 125 0.86 -0.85 -14.97
CA ARG A 125 0.10 -1.72 -15.89
C ARG A 125 -1.41 -1.69 -15.62
N ARG A 126 -1.85 -1.63 -14.36
CA ARG A 126 -3.29 -1.51 -14.03
C ARG A 126 -3.86 -0.14 -14.41
N TYR A 127 -3.10 0.93 -14.22
CA TYR A 127 -3.57 2.30 -14.49
C TYR A 127 -3.34 2.74 -15.95
N SER A 128 -2.33 2.22 -16.66
CA SER A 128 -2.08 2.58 -18.07
C SER A 128 -3.10 2.00 -19.04
N LYS A 129 -3.71 0.84 -18.72
CA LYS A 129 -4.76 0.24 -19.55
C LYS A 129 -6.09 1.00 -19.50
N THR A 130 -6.33 1.83 -18.49
CA THR A 130 -7.62 2.52 -18.30
C THR A 130 -7.70 3.89 -19.00
N SER A 131 -6.57 4.41 -19.48
CA SER A 131 -6.48 5.72 -20.15
C SER A 131 -7.23 5.77 -21.50
N GLY A 132 -7.35 4.64 -22.21
CA GLY A 132 -8.12 4.54 -23.46
C GLY A 132 -9.61 4.20 -23.28
N SER A 133 -10.11 4.05 -22.05
CA SER A 133 -11.47 3.56 -21.75
C SER A 133 -12.51 4.68 -21.63
N ARG A 134 -12.09 5.91 -21.29
CA ARG A 134 -13.04 7.01 -21.00
C ARG A 134 -13.99 7.31 -22.16
N GLY A 135 -13.49 7.23 -23.40
CA GLY A 135 -14.31 7.41 -24.61
C GLY A 135 -15.28 6.27 -24.89
N ARG A 136 -14.90 5.02 -24.59
CA ARG A 136 -15.79 3.85 -24.74
C ARG A 136 -16.83 3.77 -23.61
N PHE A 137 -16.42 4.09 -22.39
CA PHE A 137 -17.30 4.17 -21.23
C PHE A 137 -18.38 5.26 -21.40
N MET A 138 -18.01 6.46 -21.85
CA MET A 138 -18.99 7.53 -22.11
C MET A 138 -19.94 7.15 -23.25
N ARG A 139 -19.45 6.53 -24.34
CA ARG A 139 -20.35 6.05 -25.41
C ARG A 139 -21.29 4.94 -24.94
N GLY A 140 -20.81 4.00 -24.11
CA GLY A 140 -21.64 2.96 -23.51
C GLY A 140 -22.72 3.54 -22.61
N LEU A 141 -22.36 4.49 -21.74
CA LEU A 141 -23.32 5.19 -20.88
C LEU A 141 -24.39 5.94 -21.69
N PHE A 142 -24.02 6.60 -22.80
CA PHE A 142 -25.00 7.29 -23.64
C PHE A 142 -25.94 6.33 -24.37
N GLN A 143 -25.45 5.15 -24.79
CA GLN A 143 -26.30 4.12 -25.40
C GLN A 143 -27.23 3.49 -24.36
N GLU A 144 -26.74 3.22 -23.15
CA GLU A 144 -27.57 2.75 -22.04
C GLU A 144 -28.58 3.80 -21.58
N LEU A 145 -28.23 5.08 -21.51
CA LEU A 145 -29.16 6.18 -21.21
C LEU A 145 -30.29 6.28 -22.24
N ARG A 146 -29.97 6.04 -23.51
CA ARG A 146 -30.96 6.08 -24.59
C ARG A 146 -31.88 4.85 -24.56
N ALA A 147 -31.34 3.68 -24.24
CA ALA A 147 -32.14 2.47 -24.00
C ALA A 147 -33.02 2.61 -22.74
N LEU A 148 -32.49 3.20 -21.67
CA LEU A 148 -33.22 3.48 -20.43
C LEU A 148 -34.38 4.46 -20.62
N ALA A 149 -34.29 5.37 -21.60
CA ALA A 149 -35.38 6.29 -21.92
C ALA A 149 -36.65 5.58 -22.44
N HIS A 150 -36.55 4.30 -22.85
CA HIS A 150 -37.69 3.52 -23.34
C HIS A 150 -38.32 2.61 -22.27
N GLU A 151 -37.66 2.42 -21.13
CA GLU A 151 -38.15 1.56 -20.04
C GLU A 151 -38.06 2.29 -18.67
N PRO A 152 -39.00 3.21 -18.36
CA PRO A 152 -38.93 4.04 -17.15
C PRO A 152 -39.00 3.23 -15.85
N GLN A 153 -39.54 2.01 -15.89
CA GLN A 153 -39.69 1.14 -14.71
C GLN A 153 -38.34 0.55 -14.27
N GLY A 154 -37.45 0.23 -15.21
CA GLY A 154 -36.11 -0.29 -14.91
C GLY A 154 -35.22 0.74 -14.21
N TRP A 155 -35.44 2.03 -14.48
CA TRP A 155 -34.70 3.12 -13.84
C TRP A 155 -34.96 3.21 -12.35
N LEU A 156 -36.22 3.04 -11.91
CA LEU A 156 -36.55 3.07 -10.49
C LEU A 156 -35.88 1.93 -9.72
N ILE A 157 -35.87 0.72 -10.29
CA ILE A 157 -35.21 -0.44 -9.67
C ILE A 157 -33.69 -0.26 -9.64
N TYR A 158 -33.11 0.26 -10.73
CA TYR A 158 -31.67 0.54 -10.78
C TYR A 158 -31.28 1.63 -9.78
N LEU A 159 -32.03 2.75 -9.69
CA LEU A 159 -31.76 3.79 -8.71
C LEU A 159 -31.94 3.30 -7.28
N TRP A 160 -32.94 2.47 -7.04
CA TRP A 160 -33.18 1.87 -5.73
C TRP A 160 -32.02 0.97 -5.32
N ASN A 161 -31.57 0.10 -6.22
CA ASN A 161 -30.43 -0.77 -5.95
C ASN A 161 -29.12 0.00 -5.81
N TRP A 162 -28.92 1.03 -6.64
CA TRP A 162 -27.78 1.93 -6.56
C TRP A 162 -27.79 2.73 -5.25
N SER A 163 -28.92 3.32 -4.86
CA SER A 163 -29.05 4.09 -3.63
C SER A 163 -28.86 3.20 -2.39
N ASN A 164 -29.41 1.99 -2.38
CA ASN A 164 -29.21 1.03 -1.28
C ASN A 164 -27.75 0.61 -1.15
N ARG A 165 -27.06 0.40 -2.28
CA ARG A 165 -25.62 0.11 -2.29
C ARG A 165 -24.80 1.31 -1.80
N TRP A 166 -25.23 2.53 -2.13
CA TRP A 166 -24.57 3.77 -1.76
C TRP A 166 -24.76 4.13 -0.28
N LEU A 167 -25.96 3.91 0.25
CA LEU A 167 -26.31 4.11 1.66
C LEU A 167 -25.72 3.03 2.57
N GLY A 168 -25.27 1.90 1.99
CA GLY A 168 -24.77 0.75 2.73
C GLY A 168 -25.89 -0.10 3.35
N LEU A 169 -27.11 0.00 2.80
CA LEU A 169 -28.29 -0.75 3.22
C LEU A 169 -28.44 -2.08 2.47
N GLY A 170 -27.67 -2.29 1.40
CA GLY A 170 -27.62 -3.57 0.69
C GLY A 170 -26.93 -4.67 1.52
N PRO A 171 -27.31 -5.95 1.35
CA PRO A 171 -26.63 -7.06 2.00
C PRO A 171 -25.15 -6.97 1.64
N ALA A 172 -24.29 -6.93 2.66
CA ALA A 172 -22.85 -6.92 2.50
C ALA A 172 -22.43 -8.23 1.84
N ALA A 173 -22.54 -8.32 0.51
CA ALA A 173 -21.87 -9.33 -0.28
C ALA A 173 -20.38 -9.02 -0.13
N GLN A 174 -19.79 -9.59 0.91
CA GLN A 174 -18.36 -9.63 1.11
C GLN A 174 -17.82 -10.68 0.14
N PRO A 175 -17.15 -10.30 -0.98
CA PRO A 175 -16.19 -11.21 -1.56
C PRO A 175 -15.05 -11.32 -0.54
N GLU A 176 -15.07 -12.39 0.28
CA GLU A 176 -13.95 -12.79 1.11
C GLU A 176 -12.76 -13.11 0.19
N THR A 177 -12.00 -12.08 -0.16
CA THR A 177 -10.62 -12.23 -0.60
C THR A 177 -9.77 -11.63 0.50
N LYS A 178 -9.39 -12.49 1.45
CA LYS A 178 -8.31 -12.24 2.40
C LYS A 178 -7.04 -11.93 1.60
N LEU A 179 -6.83 -10.67 1.26
CA LEU A 179 -5.56 -10.17 0.78
C LEU A 179 -5.11 -9.05 1.74
N GLN A 180 -3.89 -9.23 2.24
CA GLN A 180 -3.22 -8.40 3.24
C GLN A 180 -3.50 -6.91 3.08
N LYS A 181 -3.89 -6.30 4.19
CA LYS A 181 -4.21 -4.88 4.35
C LYS A 181 -2.91 -4.07 4.19
N PRO A 182 -2.68 -3.36 3.06
CA PRO A 182 -1.64 -2.33 3.02
C PRO A 182 -1.99 -1.20 4.00
N PRO A 183 -1.00 -0.40 4.45
CA PRO A 183 -1.23 0.72 5.35
C PRO A 183 -2.31 1.63 4.76
N VAL A 184 -3.32 1.90 5.57
CA VAL A 184 -4.51 2.68 5.21
C VAL A 184 -4.07 4.11 4.95
N ALA A 185 -3.79 4.43 3.68
CA ALA A 185 -3.69 5.81 3.23
C ALA A 185 -5.02 6.49 3.59
N SER A 186 -4.93 7.58 4.34
CA SER A 186 -6.09 8.40 4.72
C SER A 186 -6.89 8.72 3.46
N PRO A 187 -8.22 8.54 3.45
CA PRO A 187 -9.05 8.83 2.28
C PRO A 187 -9.05 10.33 2.02
N SER A 188 -8.07 10.83 1.26
CA SER A 188 -8.05 12.19 0.78
C SER A 188 -9.13 12.32 -0.28
N LEU A 189 -10.10 13.22 -0.05
CA LEU A 189 -11.08 13.64 -1.06
C LEU A 189 -10.33 14.04 -2.33
N SER A 190 -10.42 13.18 -3.35
CA SER A 190 -9.89 13.52 -4.67
C SER A 190 -10.64 14.76 -5.14
N ARG A 191 -9.90 15.77 -5.63
CA ARG A 191 -10.50 17.00 -6.20
C ARG A 191 -11.54 16.68 -7.27
N LEU A 192 -11.35 15.58 -7.99
CA LEU A 192 -12.31 15.07 -8.98
C LEU A 192 -13.59 14.56 -8.34
N ASP A 193 -13.52 13.92 -7.16
CA ASP A 193 -14.71 13.49 -6.43
C ASP A 193 -15.50 14.73 -5.97
N ALA A 194 -14.81 15.74 -5.41
CA ALA A 194 -15.46 17.00 -5.01
C ALA A 194 -16.14 17.72 -6.19
N LEU A 195 -15.48 17.77 -7.36
CA LEU A 195 -16.04 18.39 -8.57
C LEU A 195 -17.21 17.59 -9.14
N LEU A 196 -17.14 16.25 -9.09
CA LEU A 196 -18.23 15.37 -9.53
C LEU A 196 -19.47 15.54 -8.63
N TRP A 197 -19.29 15.53 -7.31
CA TRP A 197 -20.41 15.73 -6.37
C TRP A 197 -20.99 17.15 -6.42
N GLY A 198 -20.13 18.16 -6.57
CA GLY A 198 -20.56 19.54 -6.74
C GLY A 198 -21.41 19.74 -8.00
N THR A 199 -20.93 19.26 -9.16
CA THR A 199 -21.66 19.39 -10.42
C THR A 199 -22.94 18.54 -10.44
N ALA A 200 -22.92 17.34 -9.85
CA ALA A 200 -24.12 16.52 -9.69
C ALA A 200 -25.20 17.23 -8.86
N GLY A 201 -24.83 17.91 -7.77
CA GLY A 201 -25.77 18.70 -6.96
C GLY A 201 -26.42 19.84 -7.74
N VAL A 202 -25.65 20.54 -8.59
CA VAL A 202 -26.17 21.61 -9.45
C VAL A 202 -27.14 21.06 -10.50
N ILE A 203 -26.78 19.97 -11.18
CA ILE A 203 -27.65 19.33 -12.19
C ILE A 203 -28.95 18.83 -11.54
N ALA A 204 -28.86 18.18 -10.37
CA ALA A 204 -30.02 17.72 -9.62
C ALA A 204 -30.96 18.88 -9.25
N ARG A 205 -30.41 20.04 -8.86
CA ARG A 205 -31.20 21.24 -8.57
C ARG A 205 -31.95 21.75 -9.81
N LEU A 206 -31.29 21.81 -10.96
CA LEU A 206 -31.91 22.26 -12.21
C LEU A 206 -33.06 21.33 -12.62
N ALA A 207 -32.83 20.02 -12.57
CA ALA A 207 -33.86 19.01 -12.86
C ALA A 207 -35.04 19.14 -11.88
N LEU A 208 -34.76 19.32 -10.59
CA LEU A 208 -35.78 19.50 -9.56
C LEU A 208 -36.61 20.78 -9.79
N ASN A 209 -35.97 21.89 -10.15
CA ASN A 209 -36.67 23.15 -10.42
C ASN A 209 -37.59 23.01 -11.64
N TYR A 210 -37.10 22.36 -12.71
CA TYR A 210 -37.91 22.07 -13.89
C TYR A 210 -39.11 21.18 -13.56
N LEU A 211 -38.92 20.16 -12.72
CA LEU A 211 -39.99 19.26 -12.27
C LEU A 211 -41.04 20.00 -11.43
N LEU A 212 -40.60 20.88 -10.52
CA LEU A 212 -41.49 21.67 -9.66
C LEU A 212 -42.28 22.73 -10.44
N GLN A 213 -41.70 23.29 -11.51
CA GLN A 213 -42.43 24.17 -12.42
C GLN A 213 -43.54 23.41 -13.17
N ALA A 214 -43.29 22.16 -13.55
CA ALA A 214 -44.29 21.33 -14.20
C ALA A 214 -45.39 20.87 -13.23
N ILE A 215 -45.04 20.56 -11.97
CA ILE A 215 -45.97 20.02 -10.97
C ILE A 215 -45.74 20.69 -9.61
N PRO A 216 -46.44 21.80 -9.30
CA PRO A 216 -46.25 22.55 -8.06
C PRO A 216 -46.55 21.76 -6.78
N SER A 217 -47.43 20.77 -6.85
CA SER A 217 -47.82 19.95 -5.68
C SER A 217 -46.70 19.03 -5.17
N LEU A 218 -45.64 18.80 -5.95
CA LEU A 218 -44.49 18.00 -5.51
C LEU A 218 -43.64 18.68 -4.43
N TRP A 219 -43.85 19.97 -4.17
CA TRP A 219 -43.06 20.73 -3.20
C TRP A 219 -43.07 20.11 -1.79
N THR A 220 -44.23 19.63 -1.35
CA THR A 220 -44.38 19.00 -0.03
C THR A 220 -43.57 17.70 0.08
N LEU A 221 -43.62 16.86 -0.96
CA LEU A 221 -42.85 15.62 -1.02
C LEU A 221 -41.34 15.88 -1.03
N VAL A 222 -40.90 16.90 -1.76
CA VAL A 222 -39.49 17.30 -1.82
C VAL A 222 -39.00 17.75 -0.45
N VAL A 223 -39.76 18.59 0.26
CA VAL A 223 -39.41 19.06 1.61
C VAL A 223 -39.33 17.89 2.58
N VAL A 224 -40.30 16.98 2.56
CA VAL A 224 -40.31 15.78 3.42
C VAL A 224 -39.09 14.90 3.11
N GLY A 225 -38.77 14.68 1.83
CA GLY A 225 -37.62 13.90 1.41
C GLY A 225 -36.28 14.49 1.86
N ILE A 226 -36.08 15.80 1.70
CA ILE A 226 -34.87 16.49 2.16
C ILE A 226 -34.75 16.43 3.69
N THR A 227 -35.87 16.64 4.40
CA THR A 227 -35.91 16.58 5.87
C THR A 227 -35.56 15.18 6.37
N ALA A 228 -36.14 14.14 5.78
CA ALA A 228 -35.86 12.75 6.12
C ALA A 228 -34.40 12.38 5.85
N ALA A 229 -33.85 12.77 4.69
CA ALA A 229 -32.45 12.51 4.34
C ALA A 229 -31.47 13.22 5.30
N THR A 230 -31.78 14.46 5.68
CA THR A 230 -30.98 15.24 6.62
C THR A 230 -31.05 14.65 8.03
N ALA A 231 -32.24 14.28 8.51
CA ALA A 231 -32.42 13.62 9.80
C ALA A 231 -31.69 12.27 9.86
N TYR A 232 -31.77 11.47 8.80
CA TYR A 232 -31.06 10.19 8.71
C TYR A 232 -29.53 10.39 8.71
N ALA A 233 -29.03 11.37 7.96
CA ALA A 233 -27.61 11.70 7.97
C ALA A 233 -27.13 12.14 9.36
N LEU A 234 -27.92 12.96 10.05
CA LEU A 234 -27.63 13.42 11.40
C LEU A 234 -27.66 12.27 12.41
N TYR A 235 -28.68 11.43 12.35
CA TYR A 235 -28.80 10.20 13.15
C TYR A 235 -27.55 9.32 12.99
N ARG A 236 -27.13 9.08 11.75
CA ARG A 236 -25.95 8.27 11.46
C ARG A 236 -24.65 8.95 11.93
N ALA A 237 -24.54 10.27 11.81
CA ALA A 237 -23.37 11.01 12.28
C ALA A 237 -23.25 10.99 13.82
N LEU A 238 -24.37 11.00 14.54
CA LEU A 238 -24.41 11.03 16.01
C LEU A 238 -24.27 9.65 16.65
N LEU A 239 -24.83 8.60 16.02
CA LEU A 239 -24.90 7.26 16.62
C LEU A 239 -23.86 6.27 16.08
N ALA A 240 -23.11 6.61 15.02
CA ALA A 240 -22.07 5.72 14.51
C ALA A 240 -20.80 5.80 15.38
N PRO A 241 -20.28 4.68 15.89
CA PRO A 241 -19.06 4.65 16.71
C PRO A 241 -17.79 5.05 15.96
N GLN A 242 -17.84 5.18 14.63
CA GLN A 242 -16.78 5.75 13.80
C GLN A 242 -17.42 6.68 12.75
N PRO A 243 -17.29 8.01 12.88
CA PRO A 243 -17.87 8.94 11.92
C PRO A 243 -17.15 8.82 10.59
N ASN A 244 -17.86 8.33 9.56
CA ASN A 244 -17.33 8.27 8.20
C ASN A 244 -17.40 9.68 7.57
N LEU A 245 -16.35 10.47 7.79
CA LEU A 245 -16.19 11.84 7.27
C LEU A 245 -16.40 11.95 5.74
N ALA A 246 -16.16 10.88 4.99
CA ALA A 246 -16.39 10.85 3.55
C ALA A 246 -17.88 10.96 3.18
N VAL A 247 -18.77 10.34 3.95
CA VAL A 247 -20.22 10.42 3.69
C VAL A 247 -20.74 11.82 4.06
N ALA A 248 -20.31 12.36 5.19
CA ALA A 248 -20.70 13.68 5.65
C ALA A 248 -20.28 14.79 4.66
N SER A 249 -19.03 14.75 4.18
CA SER A 249 -18.53 15.73 3.21
C SER A 249 -19.25 15.66 1.86
N ARG A 250 -19.60 14.46 1.37
CA ARG A 250 -20.39 14.31 0.12
C ARG A 250 -21.80 14.87 0.26
N LEU A 251 -22.47 14.62 1.39
CA LEU A 251 -23.76 15.23 1.70
C LEU A 251 -23.68 16.76 1.75
N LEU A 252 -22.64 17.29 2.39
CA LEU A 252 -22.41 18.73 2.49
C LEU A 252 -22.16 19.37 1.12
N LEU A 253 -21.42 18.70 0.23
CA LEU A 253 -21.21 19.14 -1.16
C LEU A 253 -22.50 19.14 -1.96
N VAL A 254 -23.35 18.11 -1.82
CA VAL A 254 -24.66 18.05 -2.49
C VAL A 254 -25.57 19.17 -2.01
N LEU A 255 -25.66 19.38 -0.69
CA LEU A 255 -26.44 20.47 -0.11
C LEU A 255 -25.91 21.85 -0.54
N GLY A 256 -24.59 22.02 -0.56
CA GLY A 256 -23.93 23.24 -1.05
C GLY A 256 -24.25 23.52 -2.52
N GLY A 257 -24.16 22.51 -3.39
CA GLY A 257 -24.53 22.62 -4.80
C GLY A 257 -26.02 22.95 -5.00
N LEU A 258 -26.89 22.36 -4.17
CA LEU A 258 -28.33 22.64 -4.17
C LEU A 258 -28.62 24.11 -3.80
N PHE A 259 -27.91 24.64 -2.80
CA PHE A 259 -28.08 26.01 -2.30
C PHE A 259 -27.56 27.04 -3.30
N VAL A 260 -26.37 26.81 -3.87
CA VAL A 260 -25.77 27.69 -4.89
C VAL A 260 -26.63 27.72 -6.16
N GLY A 261 -27.12 26.56 -6.61
CA GLY A 261 -28.01 26.48 -7.78
C GLY A 261 -29.34 27.23 -7.60
N GLY A 262 -29.83 27.33 -6.36
CA GLY A 262 -31.03 28.12 -6.05
C GLY A 262 -30.82 29.64 -6.13
N ARG A 263 -29.60 30.13 -5.88
CA ARG A 263 -29.31 31.57 -5.82
C ARG A 263 -29.09 32.23 -7.18
N ILE A 264 -28.74 31.45 -8.19
CA ILE A 264 -28.47 31.94 -9.56
C ILE A 264 -29.79 32.16 -10.32
N TRP A 265 -30.88 31.53 -9.88
CA TRP A 265 -32.18 31.50 -10.56
C TRP A 265 -33.32 32.17 -9.78
N GLY A 266 -33.03 32.70 -8.59
CA GLY A 266 -33.97 33.47 -7.78
C GLY A 266 -33.71 34.96 -7.83
#